data_AF-A0A938FUZ5-F1
#
_entry.id   AF-A0A938FUZ5-F1
#
_cell.length_a   1.000
_cell.length_b   1.000
_cell.length_c   1.000
_cell.angle_alpha   90.00
_cell.angle_beta   90.00
_cell.angle_gamma   90.00
#
_symmetry.space_group_name_H-M   'P 1'
#
loop_
_entity.id
_entity.type
_entity.pdbx_description
1 polymer ?
#
loop_
_entity_poly.entity_id
_entity_poly.type
_entity_poly.pdbx_seq_one_letter_code
_entity_poly.pdbx_strand_id
1 'polypeptide(L)'
;MLAAEDRILRPAANSAVKPGATSIIASGAGALKLDGKPAPAKKLAPGVWSAEVDVPPGVHEIEIGTAKLRFLAGSPEGGWKEFRMHPPAAACGACHAVIEGAWSFKDGSCFGCHDPQAFPKTHQHASEVLLECQMCHDPHGSTEKFHLKLARDLACKQCHG
;
A
#
# COMPACT_ATOMS: atom_id res chain seq x y z
N MET A 1 21.44 -4.09 8.79
CA MET A 1 20.55 -3.68 7.69
C MET A 1 19.52 -4.80 7.52
N LEU A 2 18.35 -4.67 8.15
CA LEU A 2 17.29 -5.68 8.00
C LEU A 2 16.84 -5.65 6.54
N ALA A 3 16.76 -6.81 5.89
CA ALA A 3 16.25 -6.89 4.52
C ALA A 3 14.80 -6.38 4.52
N ALA A 4 14.44 -5.58 3.53
CA ALA A 4 13.06 -5.15 3.36
C ALA A 4 12.18 -6.40 3.20
N GLU A 5 11.11 -6.49 3.98
CA GLU A 5 10.17 -7.62 3.91
C GLU A 5 9.58 -7.73 2.50
N ASP A 6 9.43 -8.97 2.03
CA ASP A 6 8.76 -9.26 0.75
C ASP A 6 7.27 -8.93 0.88
N ARG A 7 6.85 -7.81 0.29
CA ARG A 7 5.46 -7.32 0.36
C ARG A 7 5.09 -6.54 -0.88
N ILE A 8 3.86 -6.75 -1.34
CA ILE A 8 3.25 -5.95 -2.39
C ILE A 8 2.35 -4.91 -1.71
N LEU A 9 2.66 -3.63 -1.95
CA LEU A 9 2.03 -2.49 -1.29
C LEU A 9 0.92 -1.88 -2.15
N ARG A 10 1.05 -1.98 -3.48
CA ARG A 10 0.06 -1.48 -4.44
C ARG A 10 0.09 -2.32 -5.72
N PRO A 11 -1.08 -2.72 -6.27
CA PRO A 11 -2.41 -2.68 -5.65
C PRO A 11 -2.57 -3.69 -4.50
N ALA A 12 -3.67 -3.59 -3.75
CA ALA A 12 -3.99 -4.54 -2.67
C ALA A 12 -4.46 -5.90 -3.22
N ALA A 13 -4.40 -6.95 -2.40
CA ALA A 13 -4.78 -8.29 -2.83
C ALA A 13 -6.28 -8.39 -3.11
N ASN A 14 -6.66 -9.20 -4.11
CA ASN A 14 -8.06 -9.39 -4.50
C ASN A 14 -8.78 -8.08 -4.83
N SER A 15 -8.03 -7.10 -5.36
CA SER A 15 -8.56 -5.80 -5.73
C SER A 15 -8.73 -5.64 -7.24
N ALA A 16 -9.63 -4.74 -7.63
CA ALA A 16 -9.87 -4.33 -9.00
C ALA A 16 -9.32 -2.92 -9.23
N VAL A 17 -8.54 -2.76 -10.30
CA VAL A 17 -8.03 -1.50 -10.81
C VAL A 17 -8.62 -1.22 -12.20
N LYS A 18 -8.54 0.04 -12.64
CA LYS A 18 -8.88 0.39 -14.03
C LYS A 18 -7.86 -0.24 -14.98
N PRO A 19 -8.29 -0.89 -16.08
CA PRO A 19 -7.37 -1.32 -17.12
C PRO A 19 -6.53 -0.16 -17.69
N GLY A 20 -5.33 -0.49 -18.18
CA GLY A 20 -4.36 0.47 -18.70
C GLY A 20 -3.24 0.77 -17.70
N ALA A 21 -2.79 2.03 -17.66
CA ALA A 21 -1.69 2.46 -16.80
C ALA A 21 -1.98 2.20 -15.31
N THR A 22 -1.24 1.26 -14.73
CA THR A 22 -1.33 0.85 -13.33
C THR A 22 0.03 0.91 -12.67
N SER A 23 0.05 1.55 -11.51
CA SER A 23 1.25 1.70 -10.71
C SER A 23 1.40 0.55 -9.71
N ILE A 24 2.52 -0.14 -9.71
CA ILE A 24 2.87 -1.20 -8.76
C ILE A 24 3.93 -0.68 -7.79
N ILE A 25 3.72 -0.89 -6.49
CA ILE A 25 4.70 -0.63 -5.44
C ILE A 25 4.91 -1.91 -4.65
N ALA A 26 6.17 -2.27 -4.43
CA ALA A 26 6.53 -3.45 -3.67
C ALA A 26 7.85 -3.26 -2.91
N SER A 27 8.00 -3.99 -1.81
CA SER A 27 9.27 -4.20 -1.12
C SER A 27 9.67 -5.67 -1.19
N GLY A 28 10.96 -5.95 -1.16
CA GLY A 28 11.47 -7.32 -1.11
C GLY A 28 12.73 -7.54 -1.93
N ALA A 29 13.22 -8.77 -1.84
CA ALA A 29 14.38 -9.23 -2.57
C ALA A 29 14.06 -9.59 -4.03
N GLY A 30 15.04 -9.46 -4.90
CA GLY A 30 14.93 -9.87 -6.30
C GLY A 30 14.25 -8.83 -7.20
N ALA A 31 13.76 -9.30 -8.35
CA ALA A 31 13.14 -8.47 -9.37
C ALA A 31 11.61 -8.59 -9.31
N LEU A 32 10.92 -7.45 -9.38
CA LEU A 32 9.47 -7.40 -9.51
C LEU A 32 9.04 -8.07 -10.81
N LYS A 33 8.05 -8.96 -10.72
CA LYS A 33 7.43 -9.61 -11.89
C LYS A 33 5.95 -9.31 -11.98
N LEU A 34 5.46 -9.26 -13.21
CA LEU A 34 4.05 -9.21 -13.59
C LEU A 34 3.79 -10.38 -14.53
N ASP A 35 2.87 -11.27 -14.16
CA ASP A 35 2.51 -12.48 -14.91
C ASP A 35 3.73 -13.33 -15.28
N GLY A 36 4.62 -13.55 -14.31
CA GLY A 36 5.86 -14.30 -14.47
C GLY A 36 6.97 -13.60 -15.27
N LYS A 37 6.70 -12.43 -15.88
CA LYS A 37 7.68 -11.64 -16.65
C LYS A 37 8.28 -10.53 -15.79
N PRO A 38 9.57 -10.18 -15.97
CA PRO A 38 10.14 -9.01 -15.30
C PRO A 38 9.35 -7.73 -15.62
N ALA A 39 8.94 -6.99 -14.59
CA ALA A 39 8.30 -5.70 -14.73
C ALA A 39 9.37 -4.58 -14.90
N PRO A 40 9.06 -3.47 -15.58
CA PRO A 40 9.97 -2.32 -15.74
C PRO A 40 10.08 -1.50 -14.44
N ALA A 41 10.57 -2.14 -13.38
CA ALA A 41 10.64 -1.57 -12.05
C ALA A 41 11.88 -0.67 -11.87
N LYS A 42 11.65 0.51 -11.27
CA LYS A 42 12.69 1.38 -10.74
C LYS A 42 12.92 1.05 -9.27
N LYS A 43 14.19 0.96 -8.89
CA LYS A 43 14.59 0.82 -7.49
C LYS A 43 14.56 2.20 -6.83
N LEU A 44 13.72 2.38 -5.81
CA LEU A 44 13.61 3.63 -5.05
C LEU A 44 14.57 3.67 -3.87
N ALA A 45 14.79 2.52 -3.26
CA ALA A 45 15.70 2.30 -2.14
C ALA A 45 16.14 0.83 -2.11
N PRO A 46 17.11 0.44 -1.26
CA PRO A 46 17.44 -0.98 -1.06
C PRO A 46 16.20 -1.82 -0.75
N GLY A 47 15.81 -2.70 -1.68
CA GLY A 47 14.64 -3.57 -1.54
C GLY A 47 13.29 -2.88 -1.74
N VAL A 48 13.23 -1.66 -2.29
CA VAL A 48 11.97 -0.95 -2.59
C VAL A 48 11.86 -0.67 -4.09
N TRP A 49 10.73 -1.05 -4.67
CA TRP A 49 10.49 -1.07 -6.10
C TRP A 49 9.20 -0.33 -6.47
N SER A 50 9.24 0.42 -7.56
CA SER A 50 8.05 1.01 -8.19
C SER A 50 8.06 0.73 -9.69
N ALA A 51 6.94 0.30 -10.25
CA ALA A 51 6.78 0.15 -11.69
C ALA A 51 5.49 0.84 -12.14
N GLU A 52 5.52 1.44 -13.32
CA GLU A 52 4.32 1.80 -14.05
C GLU A 52 4.18 0.79 -15.18
N VAL A 53 3.05 0.10 -15.24
CA VAL A 53 2.78 -0.96 -16.21
C VAL A 53 1.46 -0.69 -16.91
N ASP A 54 1.39 -1.05 -18.19
CA ASP A 54 0.11 -1.11 -18.90
C ASP A 54 -0.46 -2.52 -18.71
N VAL A 55 -1.64 -2.61 -18.07
CA VAL A 55 -2.29 -3.89 -17.79
C VAL A 55 -3.57 -4.01 -18.62
N PRO A 56 -3.66 -4.98 -19.55
CA PRO A 56 -4.88 -5.20 -20.30
C PRO A 56 -6.01 -5.68 -19.37
N PRO A 57 -7.28 -5.67 -19.80
CA PRO A 57 -8.36 -6.25 -19.03
C PRO A 57 -8.11 -7.74 -18.71
N GLY A 58 -8.23 -8.12 -17.45
CA GLY A 58 -7.95 -9.49 -17.01
C GLY A 58 -7.39 -9.59 -15.60
N VAL A 59 -7.16 -10.83 -15.15
CA VAL A 59 -6.53 -11.09 -13.85
C VAL A 59 -5.03 -11.20 -14.03
N HIS A 60 -4.30 -10.47 -13.21
CA HIS A 60 -2.84 -10.39 -13.23
C HIS A 60 -2.25 -10.83 -11.89
N GLU A 61 -1.02 -11.34 -11.93
CA GLU A 61 -0.26 -11.72 -10.74
C GLU A 61 1.03 -10.91 -10.63
N ILE A 62 1.30 -10.39 -9.43
CA ILE A 62 2.53 -9.68 -9.08
C ILE A 62 3.33 -10.59 -8.16
N GLU A 63 4.65 -10.65 -8.40
CA GLU A 63 5.58 -11.44 -7.59
C GLU A 63 6.81 -10.59 -7.21
N ILE A 64 7.23 -10.67 -5.94
CA ILE A 64 8.49 -10.12 -5.45
C ILE A 64 9.01 -11.03 -4.32
N GLY A 65 10.26 -11.49 -4.40
CA GLY A 65 10.80 -12.47 -3.45
C GLY A 65 9.85 -13.65 -3.23
N THR A 66 9.35 -13.79 -2.00
CA THR A 66 8.36 -14.80 -1.59
C THR A 66 6.90 -14.35 -1.68
N ALA A 67 6.64 -13.06 -1.88
CA ALA A 67 5.29 -12.50 -1.95
C ALA A 67 4.68 -12.67 -3.34
N LYS A 68 3.41 -13.08 -3.36
CA LYS A 68 2.56 -13.14 -4.55
C LYS A 68 1.19 -12.53 -4.28
N LEU A 69 0.64 -11.86 -5.28
CA LEU A 69 -0.66 -11.20 -5.17
C LEU A 69 -1.35 -11.18 -6.52
N ARG A 70 -2.66 -11.42 -6.53
CA ARG A 70 -3.51 -11.25 -7.72
C ARG A 70 -4.39 -10.02 -7.63
N PHE A 71 -4.56 -9.35 -8.75
CA PHE A 71 -5.46 -8.21 -8.93
C PHE A 71 -6.19 -8.32 -10.28
N LEU A 72 -7.35 -7.68 -10.40
CA LEU A 72 -8.14 -7.61 -11.62
C LEU A 72 -7.95 -6.23 -12.25
N ALA A 73 -7.59 -6.17 -13.53
CA ALA A 73 -7.78 -5.01 -14.37
C ALA A 73 -9.19 -5.09 -14.97
N GLY A 74 -10.17 -4.41 -14.38
CA GLY A 74 -11.57 -4.54 -14.79
C GLY A 74 -12.58 -4.10 -13.72
N SER A 75 -13.85 -4.47 -13.91
CA SER A 75 -14.95 -4.13 -12.99
C SER A 75 -14.86 -4.90 -11.67
N PRO A 76 -15.16 -4.27 -10.51
CA PRO A 76 -15.11 -4.89 -9.19
C PRO A 76 -16.31 -5.81 -8.92
N GLU A 77 -16.43 -6.87 -9.71
CA GLU A 77 -17.49 -7.88 -9.62
C GLU A 77 -16.89 -9.25 -9.20
N GLY A 78 -17.72 -10.25 -8.87
CA GLY A 78 -17.23 -11.63 -8.66
C GLY A 78 -16.23 -11.81 -7.52
N GLY A 79 -16.28 -10.97 -6.48
CA GLY A 79 -15.40 -11.05 -5.31
C GLY A 79 -14.20 -10.10 -5.34
N TRP A 80 -13.98 -9.39 -6.45
CA TRP A 80 -12.98 -8.32 -6.53
C TRP A 80 -13.51 -7.04 -5.90
N LYS A 81 -12.68 -6.36 -5.11
CA LYS A 81 -13.03 -5.07 -4.50
C LYS A 81 -12.32 -3.92 -5.19
N GLU A 82 -13.02 -2.81 -5.44
CA GLU A 82 -12.39 -1.61 -6.01
C GLU A 82 -11.18 -1.15 -5.17
N PHE A 83 -10.01 -1.08 -5.79
CA PHE A 83 -8.82 -0.48 -5.18
C PHE A 83 -8.91 1.04 -5.23
N ARG A 84 -8.72 1.70 -4.08
CA ARG A 84 -8.67 3.16 -3.98
C ARG A 84 -7.31 3.58 -3.48
N MET A 85 -6.56 4.21 -4.38
CA MET A 85 -5.33 4.90 -4.02
C MET A 85 -5.64 6.05 -3.07
N HIS A 86 -4.78 6.30 -2.08
CA HIS A 86 -4.89 7.46 -1.20
C HIS A 86 -4.68 8.76 -2.01
N PRO A 87 -5.67 9.66 -2.11
CA PRO A 87 -5.51 10.94 -2.79
C PRO A 87 -4.96 12.03 -1.84
N PRO A 88 -4.26 13.06 -2.35
CA PRO A 88 -3.71 13.15 -3.70
C PRO A 88 -2.57 12.14 -3.89
N ALA A 89 -2.33 11.72 -5.14
CA ALA A 89 -1.12 10.97 -5.47
C ALA A 89 0.09 11.89 -5.23
N ALA A 90 0.80 11.67 -4.12
CA ALA A 90 1.97 12.44 -3.74
C ALA A 90 3.26 11.76 -4.20
N ALA A 91 4.32 12.55 -4.40
CA ALA A 91 5.65 12.00 -4.63
C ALA A 91 6.12 11.20 -3.41
N CYS A 92 6.94 10.16 -3.62
CA CYS A 92 7.38 9.26 -2.54
C CYS A 92 8.02 10.01 -1.36
N GLY A 93 8.79 11.07 -1.63
CA GLY A 93 9.44 11.92 -0.63
C GLY A 93 8.50 12.79 0.21
N ALA A 94 7.21 12.86 -0.15
CA ALA A 94 6.21 13.54 0.68
C ALA A 94 6.00 12.81 2.02
N CYS A 95 6.05 11.48 2.01
CA CYS A 95 5.90 10.64 3.20
C CYS A 95 7.19 9.96 3.63
N HIS A 96 8.11 9.68 2.70
CA HIS A 96 9.36 8.98 3.00
C HIS A 96 10.58 9.90 3.04
N ALA A 97 11.60 9.48 3.77
CA ALA A 97 12.95 10.03 3.74
C ALA A 97 13.99 8.93 4.01
N VAL A 98 15.25 9.23 3.76
CA VAL A 98 16.35 8.41 4.26
C VAL A 98 16.65 8.85 5.69
N ILE A 99 16.29 8.01 6.67
CA ILE A 99 16.50 8.24 8.10
C ILE A 99 17.51 7.19 8.57
N GLU A 100 18.65 7.64 9.09
CA GLU A 100 19.76 6.77 9.53
C GLU A 100 20.22 5.76 8.45
N GLY A 101 20.20 6.18 7.19
CA GLY A 101 20.59 5.35 6.05
C GLY A 101 19.52 4.35 5.57
N ALA A 102 18.33 4.35 6.19
CA ALA A 102 17.20 3.51 5.79
C ALA A 102 16.10 4.34 5.12
N TRP A 103 15.47 3.78 4.09
CA TRP A 103 14.27 4.37 3.51
C TRP A 103 13.09 4.13 4.45
N SER A 104 12.64 5.20 5.11
CA SER A 104 11.71 5.13 6.23
C SER A 104 10.55 6.10 6.03
N PHE A 105 9.45 5.83 6.72
CA PHE A 105 8.33 6.77 6.82
C PHE A 105 8.74 7.92 7.76
N LYS A 106 8.38 9.16 7.41
CA LYS A 106 8.68 10.34 8.22
C LYS A 106 7.63 10.48 9.31
N ASP A 107 8.06 10.70 10.54
CA ASP A 107 7.16 10.97 11.65
C ASP A 107 6.27 12.17 11.35
N GLY A 108 4.97 12.01 11.59
CA GLY A 108 3.98 13.07 11.39
C GLY A 108 3.73 13.49 9.94
N SER A 109 4.25 12.80 8.91
CA SER A 109 4.06 13.22 7.51
C SER A 109 2.60 13.25 7.07
N CYS A 110 1.73 12.50 7.75
CA CYS A 110 0.28 12.55 7.55
C CYS A 110 -0.28 13.97 7.78
N PHE A 111 0.26 14.69 8.76
CA PHE A 111 -0.19 16.03 9.12
C PHE A 111 0.31 17.13 8.18
N GLY A 112 1.14 16.79 7.19
CA GLY A 112 1.45 17.70 6.08
C GLY A 112 0.24 18.02 5.21
N CYS A 113 -0.76 17.13 5.19
CA CYS A 113 -2.00 17.30 4.42
C CYS A 113 -3.27 17.18 5.28
N HIS A 114 -3.23 16.40 6.37
CA HIS A 114 -4.40 16.19 7.23
C HIS A 114 -4.35 17.07 8.48
N ASP A 115 -5.41 17.82 8.74
CA ASP A 115 -5.57 18.53 10.00
C ASP A 115 -5.91 17.52 11.12
N PRO A 116 -5.08 17.40 12.17
CA PRO A 116 -5.38 16.52 13.31
C PRO A 116 -6.71 16.84 14.00
N GLN A 117 -7.17 18.10 13.95
CA GLN A 117 -8.45 18.50 14.55
C GLN A 117 -9.66 18.04 13.74
N ALA A 118 -9.48 17.69 12.47
CA ALA A 118 -10.55 17.24 11.58
C ALA A 118 -10.91 15.75 11.75
N PHE A 119 -10.12 14.97 12.50
CA PHE A 119 -10.42 13.56 12.70
C PHE A 119 -11.58 13.35 13.68
N PRO A 120 -12.57 12.49 13.35
CA PRO A 120 -13.73 12.26 14.19
C PRO A 120 -13.30 11.64 15.53
N LYS A 121 -13.67 12.31 16.63
CA LYS A 121 -13.28 11.95 17.99
C LYS A 121 -14.07 10.79 18.59
N THR A 122 -14.94 10.12 17.82
CA THR A 122 -15.87 9.10 18.33
C THR A 122 -15.14 7.90 18.96
N HIS A 123 -13.98 7.53 18.42
CA HIS A 123 -13.09 6.53 19.02
C HIS A 123 -11.65 7.04 18.96
N GLN A 124 -11.15 7.60 20.05
CA GLN A 124 -9.76 8.02 20.15
C GLN A 124 -8.92 6.86 20.69
N HIS A 125 -7.97 6.39 19.88
CA HIS A 125 -6.87 5.57 20.38
C HIS A 125 -5.82 6.50 20.97
N ALA A 126 -6.03 6.90 22.23
CA ALA A 126 -5.12 7.78 22.96
C ALA A 126 -3.93 7.04 23.59
N SER A 127 -3.78 5.73 23.34
CA SER A 127 -2.70 4.96 23.97
C SER A 127 -1.36 5.33 23.35
N GLU A 128 -0.33 5.33 24.19
CA GLU A 128 1.09 5.36 23.79
C GLU A 128 1.46 4.21 22.81
N VAL A 129 0.55 3.27 22.58
CA VAL A 129 0.70 2.07 21.75
C VAL A 129 0.21 2.27 20.32
N LEU A 130 -0.61 3.30 20.04
CA LEU A 130 -1.21 3.55 18.72
C LEU A 130 -0.81 4.93 18.17
N LEU A 131 0.50 5.20 18.18
CA LEU A 131 1.09 6.47 17.75
C LEU A 131 1.13 6.63 16.22
N GLU A 132 1.02 5.53 15.48
CA GLU A 132 1.25 5.48 14.04
C GLU A 132 -0.04 5.25 13.25
N CYS A 133 -0.45 6.24 12.44
CA CYS A 133 -1.65 6.15 11.59
C CYS A 133 -1.63 4.91 10.69
N GLN A 134 -0.44 4.55 10.20
CA GLN A 134 -0.22 3.42 9.32
C GLN A 134 -0.40 2.07 9.99
N MET A 135 -0.62 1.98 11.31
CA MET A 135 -0.93 0.70 11.94
C MET A 135 -2.22 0.13 11.36
N CYS A 136 -3.23 0.98 11.20
CA CYS A 136 -4.53 0.60 10.65
C CYS A 136 -4.73 1.08 9.20
N HIS A 137 -4.11 2.20 8.81
CA HIS A 137 -4.28 2.78 7.48
C HIS A 137 -3.16 2.37 6.51
N ASP A 138 -3.47 2.28 5.22
CA ASP A 138 -2.48 2.08 4.15
C ASP A 138 -2.38 3.34 3.27
N PRO A 139 -1.29 4.12 3.40
CA PRO A 139 -1.09 5.33 2.60
C PRO A 139 -0.85 5.04 1.11
N HIS A 140 -0.57 3.78 0.72
CA HIS A 140 -0.46 3.42 -0.70
C HIS A 140 -1.83 3.17 -1.35
N GLY A 141 -2.87 2.98 -0.54
CA GLY A 141 -4.24 2.71 -0.96
C GLY A 141 -4.78 1.38 -0.43
N SER A 142 -6.10 1.22 -0.50
CA SER A 142 -6.79 0.01 -0.01
C SER A 142 -8.12 -0.19 -0.73
N THR A 143 -8.67 -1.38 -0.61
CA THR A 143 -10.06 -1.69 -0.98
C THR A 143 -11.08 -1.25 0.07
N GLU A 144 -10.62 -1.02 1.31
CA GLU A 144 -11.48 -0.66 2.44
C GLU A 144 -11.67 0.85 2.55
N LYS A 145 -12.82 1.25 3.12
CA LYS A 145 -13.12 2.65 3.37
C LYS A 145 -12.08 3.26 4.30
N PHE A 146 -11.81 4.56 4.12
CA PHE A 146 -10.80 5.31 4.87
C PHE A 146 -9.39 4.72 4.76
N HIS A 147 -9.11 3.97 3.69
CA HIS A 147 -7.83 3.32 3.45
C HIS A 147 -7.38 2.38 4.57
N LEU A 148 -8.29 1.68 5.23
CA LEU A 148 -7.91 0.69 6.25
C LEU A 148 -7.21 -0.53 5.60
N LYS A 149 -6.24 -1.12 6.28
CA LYS A 149 -5.57 -2.36 5.85
C LYS A 149 -6.50 -3.58 5.91
N LEU A 150 -7.47 -3.54 6.82
CA LEU A 150 -8.47 -4.58 7.05
C LEU A 150 -9.87 -3.96 7.11
N ALA A 151 -10.91 -4.80 6.98
CA ALA A 151 -12.27 -4.37 7.30
C ALA A 151 -12.32 -3.80 8.73
N ARG A 152 -13.14 -2.77 8.96
CA ARG A 152 -13.16 -2.00 10.21
C ARG A 152 -13.30 -2.88 11.45
N ASP A 153 -14.18 -3.87 11.42
CA ASP A 153 -14.41 -4.78 12.55
C ASP A 153 -13.20 -5.66 12.84
N LEU A 154 -12.54 -6.17 11.78
CA LEU A 154 -11.29 -6.93 11.91
C LEU A 154 -10.14 -6.07 12.40
N ALA A 155 -10.05 -4.82 11.96
CA ALA A 155 -9.02 -3.88 12.42
C ALA A 155 -9.11 -3.66 13.95
N CYS A 156 -10.32 -3.47 14.49
CA CYS A 156 -10.52 -3.37 15.94
C CYS A 156 -10.11 -4.67 16.65
N LYS A 157 -10.46 -5.82 16.05
CA LYS A 157 -10.18 -7.16 16.62
C LYS A 157 -8.71 -7.56 16.61
N GLN A 158 -7.85 -6.81 15.94
CA GLN A 158 -6.40 -7.03 16.04
C GLN A 158 -5.90 -6.86 17.47
N CYS A 159 -6.59 -6.02 18.27
CA CYS A 159 -6.23 -5.75 19.66
C CYS A 159 -7.38 -6.02 20.66
N HIS A 160 -8.64 -6.01 20.22
CA HIS A 160 -9.81 -6.12 21.09
C HIS A 160 -10.59 -7.42 20.86
N GLY A 161 -10.76 -8.24 21.91
CA GLY A 161 -11.55 -9.48 21.89
C GLY A 161 -13.05 -9.26 22.08
#